data_AF-N9QGK9-F1
#
_entry.id   AF-N9QGK9-F1
#
_cell.length_a   1.000
_cell.length_b   1.000
_cell.length_c   1.000
_cell.angle_alpha   90.00
_cell.angle_beta   90.00
_cell.angle_gamma   90.00
#
_symmetry.space_group_name_H-M   'P 1'
#
loop_
_entity.id
_entity.type
_entity.pdbx_description
1 polymer ?
#
loop_
_entity_poly.entity_id
_entity_poly.type
_entity_poly.pdbx_seq_one_letter_code
_entity_poly.pdbx_strand_id
1 'polypeptide(L)'
;MINGTELLRRFLKNIIETPADEAHIEDLIKVFVGVLHFYKCLQGHPVPYHDISDFIFNYKTKIRVDDLEILMQAIELKLENETEEIKKCFRKFRRNISLAVTQKNYIQRVANDALKTAEVAAEVANKASNISGKANETLESAKRSAQRAEDVASNAQRLANEANVQIEETKKASENMMVNYVTILGIFASIIITVFGGINLTNATVKLLESEHDLPMMVFVISFLMIGFISILIILITWISSLREHTEYRSAVKWWILGSFGLLSICSGIYLNHKIKVNNECQIGYYTCIHLDALKAGPYDRSSDKDSSE
;
A
#
# COMPACT_ATOMS: atom_id res chain seq x y z
N MET A 1 -10.17 8.87 -100.14
CA MET A 1 -11.49 8.47 -99.63
C MET A 1 -11.59 8.85 -98.16
N ILE A 2 -12.77 9.21 -97.67
CA ILE A 2 -13.02 9.36 -96.22
C ILE A 2 -13.23 7.94 -95.66
N ASN A 3 -12.54 7.59 -94.57
CA ASN A 3 -12.79 6.31 -93.88
C ASN A 3 -14.13 6.38 -93.13
N GLY A 4 -14.94 5.32 -93.16
CA GLY A 4 -16.26 5.32 -92.53
C GLY A 4 -16.23 5.47 -91.01
N THR A 5 -15.18 5.02 -90.35
CA THR A 5 -14.94 5.30 -88.92
C THR A 5 -14.77 6.80 -88.66
N GLU A 6 -14.13 7.53 -89.58
CA GLU A 6 -13.98 9.00 -89.47
C GLU A 6 -15.28 9.73 -89.78
N LEU A 7 -16.07 9.21 -90.73
CA LEU A 7 -17.42 9.73 -91.00
C LEU A 7 -18.36 9.53 -89.79
N LEU A 8 -18.28 8.37 -89.12
CA LEU A 8 -18.98 8.09 -87.87
C LEU A 8 -18.50 9.02 -86.74
N ARG A 9 -17.19 9.22 -86.58
CA ARG A 9 -16.64 10.16 -85.60
C ARG A 9 -17.10 11.59 -85.86
N ARG A 10 -17.17 12.03 -87.13
CA ARG A 10 -17.73 13.35 -87.49
C ARG A 10 -19.22 13.47 -87.14
N PHE A 11 -20.03 12.44 -87.44
CA PHE A 11 -21.43 12.39 -87.02
C PHE A 11 -21.58 12.46 -85.50
N LEU A 12 -20.86 11.62 -84.76
CA LEU A 12 -20.91 11.54 -83.30
C LEU A 12 -20.34 12.79 -82.61
N LYS A 13 -19.38 13.49 -83.23
CA LYS A 13 -18.89 14.78 -82.76
C LYS A 13 -19.94 15.87 -82.95
N ASN A 14 -20.49 16.01 -84.16
CA ASN A 14 -21.50 17.02 -84.47
C ASN A 14 -22.76 16.85 -83.60
N ILE A 15 -23.25 15.63 -83.39
CA ILE A 15 -24.44 15.39 -82.55
C ILE A 15 -24.22 15.67 -81.04
N ILE A 16 -22.99 15.99 -80.61
CA ILE A 16 -22.65 16.34 -79.22
C ILE A 16 -22.22 17.81 -79.09
N GLU A 17 -21.54 18.37 -80.09
CA GLU A 17 -20.98 19.73 -80.05
C GLU A 17 -21.88 20.79 -80.73
N THR A 18 -22.80 20.39 -81.61
CA THR A 18 -23.58 21.32 -82.46
C THR A 18 -25.01 21.52 -81.90
N PRO A 19 -25.53 22.76 -81.84
CA PRO A 19 -26.90 23.02 -81.40
C PRO A 19 -27.94 22.49 -82.39
N ALA A 20 -29.17 22.29 -81.90
CA ALA A 20 -30.31 21.83 -82.69
C ALA A 20 -30.97 22.98 -83.49
N ASP A 21 -30.24 23.55 -84.45
CA ASP A 21 -30.83 24.40 -85.51
C ASP A 21 -31.06 23.63 -86.81
N GLU A 22 -31.94 24.17 -87.66
CA GLU A 22 -32.45 23.48 -88.84
C GLU A 22 -31.37 23.22 -89.91
N ALA A 23 -30.44 24.16 -90.11
CA ALA A 23 -29.38 24.03 -91.09
C ALA A 23 -28.36 22.96 -90.69
N HIS A 24 -27.96 22.94 -89.42
CA HIS A 24 -27.04 21.92 -88.89
C HIS A 24 -27.70 20.53 -88.84
N ILE A 25 -29.01 20.42 -88.60
CA ILE A 25 -29.73 19.13 -88.65
C ILE A 25 -29.71 18.55 -90.07
N GLU A 26 -29.93 19.36 -91.11
CA GLU A 26 -29.86 18.87 -92.50
C GLU A 26 -28.46 18.39 -92.89
N ASP A 27 -27.41 19.11 -92.52
CA ASP A 27 -26.03 18.68 -92.77
C ASP A 27 -25.65 17.43 -91.94
N LEU A 28 -26.17 17.32 -90.72
CA LEU A 28 -25.99 16.13 -89.87
C LEU A 28 -26.68 14.89 -90.47
N ILE A 29 -27.87 15.05 -91.08
CA ILE A 29 -28.56 14.00 -91.85
C ILE A 29 -27.74 13.58 -93.08
N LYS A 30 -27.18 14.53 -93.85
CA LYS A 30 -26.31 14.23 -95.00
C LYS A 30 -25.09 13.38 -94.59
N VAL A 31 -24.45 13.70 -93.46
CA VAL A 31 -23.37 12.89 -92.90
C VAL A 31 -23.88 11.51 -92.44
N PHE A 32 -25.04 11.45 -91.78
CA PHE A 32 -25.64 10.20 -91.30
C PHE A 32 -25.99 9.22 -92.43
N VAL A 33 -26.56 9.68 -93.55
CA VAL A 33 -26.84 8.82 -94.72
C VAL A 33 -25.56 8.18 -95.27
N GLY A 34 -24.45 8.92 -95.28
CA GLY A 34 -23.13 8.35 -95.62
C GLY A 34 -22.65 7.28 -94.64
N VAL A 35 -22.92 7.44 -93.33
CA VAL A 35 -22.63 6.42 -92.30
C VAL A 35 -23.49 5.17 -92.52
N LEU A 36 -24.79 5.32 -92.84
CA LEU A 36 -25.68 4.21 -93.15
C LEU A 36 -25.20 3.38 -94.36
N HIS A 37 -24.71 4.06 -95.40
CA HIS A 37 -24.17 3.42 -96.59
C HIS A 37 -22.87 2.66 -96.30
N PHE A 38 -21.91 3.28 -95.58
CA PHE A 38 -20.64 2.64 -95.25
C PHE A 38 -20.83 1.39 -94.37
N TYR A 39 -21.58 1.50 -93.28
CA TYR A 39 -21.84 0.39 -92.36
C TYR A 39 -22.94 -0.57 -92.86
N LYS A 40 -23.44 -0.37 -94.09
CA LYS A 40 -24.45 -1.23 -94.76
C LYS A 40 -25.69 -1.50 -93.91
N CYS A 41 -26.11 -0.58 -93.04
CA CYS A 41 -27.21 -0.83 -92.11
C CYS A 41 -28.54 -1.11 -92.85
N LEU A 42 -28.72 -0.47 -94.02
CA LEU A 42 -29.84 -0.71 -94.94
C LEU A 42 -29.86 -2.15 -95.51
N GLN A 43 -28.71 -2.83 -95.55
CA GLN A 43 -28.55 -4.25 -95.90
C GLN A 43 -28.64 -5.16 -94.66
N GLY A 44 -29.34 -4.71 -93.62
CA GLY A 44 -29.58 -5.47 -92.38
C GLY A 44 -28.37 -5.63 -91.45
N HIS A 45 -27.19 -5.10 -91.80
CA HIS A 45 -25.97 -5.25 -91.01
C HIS A 45 -26.11 -4.61 -89.60
N PRO A 46 -25.38 -5.11 -88.58
CA PRO A 46 -25.41 -4.55 -87.24
C PRO A 46 -24.84 -3.13 -87.21
N VAL A 47 -25.45 -2.26 -86.39
CA VAL A 47 -24.91 -0.93 -86.10
C VAL A 47 -23.60 -1.07 -85.31
N PRO A 48 -22.54 -0.29 -85.61
CA PRO A 48 -21.22 -0.39 -84.98
C PRO A 48 -21.23 0.12 -83.52
N TYR A 49 -21.82 -0.66 -82.61
CA TYR A 49 -21.88 -0.33 -81.18
C TYR A 49 -20.48 -0.14 -80.59
N HIS A 50 -19.51 -0.95 -80.99
CA HIS A 50 -18.11 -0.82 -80.59
C HIS A 50 -17.57 0.58 -80.87
N ASP A 51 -17.55 1.02 -82.13
CA ASP A 51 -16.99 2.30 -82.55
C ASP A 51 -17.74 3.51 -81.95
N ILE A 52 -19.06 3.38 -81.76
CA ILE A 52 -19.86 4.36 -81.02
C ILE A 52 -19.40 4.43 -79.56
N SER A 53 -19.27 3.29 -78.88
CA SER A 53 -18.88 3.25 -77.47
C SER A 53 -17.45 3.75 -77.27
N ASP A 54 -16.48 3.34 -78.10
CA ASP A 54 -15.10 3.82 -78.07
C ASP A 54 -15.03 5.35 -78.16
N PHE A 55 -15.71 5.93 -79.15
CA PHE A 55 -15.77 7.38 -79.29
C PHE A 55 -16.40 8.05 -78.06
N ILE A 56 -17.56 7.57 -77.62
CA ILE A 56 -18.30 8.16 -76.49
C ILE A 56 -17.49 8.09 -75.19
N PHE A 57 -16.87 6.94 -74.87
CA PHE A 57 -16.06 6.79 -73.65
C PHE A 57 -14.80 7.67 -73.69
N ASN A 58 -14.08 7.71 -74.82
CA ASN A 58 -12.86 8.52 -74.98
C ASN A 58 -13.11 10.03 -75.15
N TYR A 59 -14.34 10.45 -75.44
CA TYR A 59 -14.70 11.87 -75.58
C TYR A 59 -14.43 12.66 -74.29
N LYS A 60 -13.68 13.78 -74.36
CA LYS A 60 -13.10 14.41 -73.17
C LYS A 60 -14.08 15.19 -72.28
N THR A 61 -15.14 15.78 -72.86
CA THR A 61 -16.07 16.64 -72.11
C THR A 61 -17.31 15.87 -71.65
N LYS A 62 -18.03 16.44 -70.68
CA LYS A 62 -19.27 15.86 -70.14
C LYS A 62 -20.39 16.04 -71.17
N ILE A 63 -20.97 14.93 -71.60
CA ILE A 63 -22.11 14.92 -72.54
C ILE A 63 -23.39 15.12 -71.75
N ARG A 64 -24.16 16.16 -72.08
CA ARG A 64 -25.52 16.38 -71.56
C ARG A 64 -26.48 15.43 -72.26
N VAL A 65 -27.15 14.57 -71.50
CA VAL A 65 -28.06 13.55 -72.05
C VAL A 65 -29.29 14.22 -72.66
N ASP A 66 -29.83 15.24 -71.98
CA ASP A 66 -31.07 15.91 -72.35
C ASP A 66 -30.94 16.61 -73.71
N ASP A 67 -29.88 17.39 -73.90
CA ASP A 67 -29.55 18.12 -75.13
C ASP A 67 -29.36 17.14 -76.32
N LEU A 68 -28.65 16.05 -76.08
CA LEU A 68 -28.39 14.98 -77.05
C LEU A 68 -29.70 14.28 -77.46
N GLU A 69 -30.57 13.98 -76.51
CA GLU A 69 -31.83 13.30 -76.74
C GLU A 69 -32.86 14.24 -77.42
N ILE A 70 -32.80 15.55 -77.18
CA ILE A 70 -33.55 16.58 -77.92
C ILE A 70 -33.09 16.63 -79.39
N LEU A 71 -31.78 16.69 -79.64
CA LEU A 71 -31.24 16.71 -81.00
C LEU A 71 -31.55 15.40 -81.75
N MET A 72 -31.47 14.24 -81.08
CA MET A 72 -31.88 12.95 -81.66
C MET A 72 -33.37 12.90 -82.01
N GLN A 73 -34.24 13.52 -81.22
CA GLN A 73 -35.67 13.65 -81.56
C GLN A 73 -35.89 14.56 -82.77
N ALA A 74 -35.20 15.70 -82.84
CA ALA A 74 -35.30 16.62 -83.97
C ALA A 74 -34.85 15.98 -85.30
N ILE A 75 -33.80 15.16 -85.27
CA ILE A 75 -33.36 14.35 -86.42
C ILE A 75 -34.43 13.30 -86.77
N GLU A 76 -34.99 12.57 -85.80
CA GLU A 76 -36.00 11.54 -86.10
C GLU A 76 -37.27 12.14 -86.75
N LEU A 77 -37.71 13.32 -86.30
CA LEU A 77 -38.82 14.06 -86.90
C LEU A 77 -38.53 14.50 -88.34
N LYS A 78 -37.31 14.96 -88.63
CA LYS A 78 -36.89 15.29 -90.01
C LYS A 78 -36.76 14.05 -90.90
N LEU A 79 -36.46 12.88 -90.33
CA LEU A 79 -36.42 11.59 -91.01
C LEU A 79 -37.80 10.94 -91.20
N GLU A 80 -38.92 11.51 -90.72
CA GLU A 80 -40.23 10.84 -90.78
C GLU A 80 -40.68 10.54 -92.23
N ASN A 81 -40.30 11.41 -93.18
CA ASN A 81 -40.56 11.26 -94.61
C ASN A 81 -39.58 10.31 -95.36
N GLU A 82 -38.55 9.80 -94.68
CA GLU A 82 -37.56 8.86 -95.24
C GLU A 82 -38.03 7.40 -95.15
N THR A 83 -37.30 6.50 -95.81
CA THR A 83 -37.65 5.07 -95.83
C THR A 83 -37.65 4.44 -94.43
N GLU A 84 -38.50 3.42 -94.23
CA GLU A 84 -38.56 2.69 -92.96
C GLU A 84 -37.22 2.02 -92.60
N GLU A 85 -36.40 1.64 -93.59
CA GLU A 85 -35.05 1.14 -93.39
C GLU A 85 -34.13 2.21 -92.77
N ILE A 86 -34.21 3.46 -93.25
CA ILE A 86 -33.46 4.60 -92.69
C ILE A 86 -33.94 4.88 -91.26
N LYS A 87 -35.26 4.98 -91.02
CA LYS A 87 -35.83 5.21 -89.68
C LYS A 87 -35.47 4.10 -88.69
N LYS A 88 -35.55 2.83 -89.11
CA LYS A 88 -35.16 1.64 -88.33
C LYS A 88 -33.67 1.60 -88.03
N CYS A 89 -32.82 2.07 -88.93
CA CYS A 89 -31.39 2.23 -88.68
C CYS A 89 -31.10 3.40 -87.73
N PHE A 90 -31.73 4.56 -87.90
CA PHE A 90 -31.58 5.70 -87.00
C PHE A 90 -31.97 5.33 -85.56
N ARG A 91 -33.12 4.68 -85.35
CA ARG A 91 -33.56 4.19 -84.04
C ARG A 91 -32.54 3.27 -83.36
N LYS A 92 -31.84 2.41 -84.12
CA LYS A 92 -30.72 1.59 -83.59
C LYS A 92 -29.51 2.45 -83.20
N PHE A 93 -29.12 3.43 -84.03
CA PHE A 93 -28.03 4.36 -83.71
C PHE A 93 -28.35 5.22 -82.48
N ARG A 94 -29.51 5.88 -82.44
CA ARG A 94 -30.04 6.64 -81.29
C ARG A 94 -29.95 5.83 -79.99
N ARG A 95 -30.50 4.61 -79.98
CA ARG A 95 -30.45 3.70 -78.83
C ARG A 95 -29.02 3.38 -78.40
N ASN A 96 -28.13 3.09 -79.34
CA ASN A 96 -26.74 2.72 -79.04
C ASN A 96 -25.93 3.90 -78.47
N ILE A 97 -26.12 5.12 -78.99
CA ILE A 97 -25.44 6.32 -78.52
C ILE A 97 -25.97 6.72 -77.14
N SER A 98 -27.30 6.80 -76.98
CA SER A 98 -27.95 7.16 -75.70
C SER A 98 -27.59 6.16 -74.59
N LEU A 99 -27.50 4.85 -74.90
CA LEU A 99 -26.98 3.83 -73.98
C LEU A 99 -25.52 4.06 -73.59
N ALA A 100 -24.61 4.27 -74.56
CA ALA A 100 -23.19 4.48 -74.28
C ALA A 100 -22.94 5.75 -73.43
N VAL A 101 -23.67 6.83 -73.71
CA VAL A 101 -23.60 8.09 -72.94
C VAL A 101 -24.12 7.89 -71.52
N THR A 102 -25.25 7.18 -71.36
CA THR A 102 -25.82 6.86 -70.04
C THR A 102 -24.88 5.99 -69.22
N GLN A 103 -24.28 4.95 -69.83
CA GLN A 103 -23.29 4.09 -69.19
C GLN A 103 -22.06 4.89 -68.75
N LYS A 104 -21.49 5.72 -69.62
CA LYS A 104 -20.34 6.58 -69.28
C LYS A 104 -20.66 7.52 -68.12
N ASN A 105 -21.77 8.26 -68.18
CA ASN A 105 -22.17 9.20 -67.14
C ASN A 105 -22.44 8.49 -65.80
N TYR A 106 -22.99 7.27 -65.82
CA TYR A 106 -23.16 6.43 -64.62
C TYR A 106 -21.80 5.98 -64.05
N ILE A 107 -20.91 5.44 -64.88
CA ILE A 107 -19.59 4.96 -64.48
C ILE A 107 -18.73 6.10 -63.91
N GLN A 108 -18.74 7.28 -64.55
CA GLN A 108 -18.04 8.47 -64.05
C GLN A 108 -18.59 8.95 -62.71
N ARG A 109 -19.90 8.91 -62.49
CA ARG A 109 -20.49 9.21 -61.17
C ARG A 109 -20.02 8.21 -60.11
N VAL A 110 -20.17 6.90 -60.37
CA VAL A 110 -19.77 5.85 -59.42
C VAL A 110 -18.28 5.91 -59.10
N ALA A 111 -17.42 6.16 -60.08
CA ALA A 111 -15.98 6.34 -59.87
C ALA A 111 -15.66 7.58 -59.01
N ASN A 112 -16.31 8.71 -59.26
CA ASN A 112 -16.12 9.93 -58.46
C ASN A 112 -16.65 9.79 -57.03
N ASP A 113 -17.76 9.09 -56.82
CA ASP A 113 -18.31 8.87 -55.48
C ASP A 113 -17.51 7.81 -54.69
N ALA A 114 -16.97 6.79 -55.38
CA ALA A 114 -16.00 5.86 -54.81
C ALA A 114 -14.67 6.56 -54.43
N LEU A 115 -14.19 7.49 -55.24
CA LEU A 115 -13.00 8.30 -54.93
C LEU A 115 -13.19 9.12 -53.64
N LYS A 116 -14.29 9.88 -53.54
CA LYS A 116 -14.64 10.62 -52.30
C LYS A 116 -14.75 9.71 -51.09
N THR A 117 -15.33 8.51 -51.26
CA THR A 117 -15.44 7.52 -50.19
C THR A 117 -14.06 7.03 -49.74
N ALA A 118 -13.13 6.82 -50.67
CA ALA A 118 -11.74 6.46 -50.36
C ALA A 118 -10.98 7.61 -49.68
N GLU A 119 -11.17 8.86 -50.11
CA GLU A 119 -10.59 10.06 -49.49
C GLU A 119 -11.07 10.21 -48.03
N VAL A 120 -12.37 10.09 -47.77
CA VAL A 120 -12.94 10.12 -46.42
C VAL A 120 -12.44 8.93 -45.58
N ALA A 121 -12.35 7.73 -46.15
CA ALA A 121 -11.81 6.57 -45.44
C ALA A 121 -10.33 6.77 -45.06
N ALA A 122 -9.52 7.38 -45.92
CA ALA A 122 -8.13 7.72 -45.62
C ALA A 122 -8.02 8.81 -44.54
N GLU A 123 -8.89 9.82 -44.55
CA GLU A 123 -8.95 10.85 -43.50
C GLU A 123 -9.32 10.22 -42.13
N VAL A 124 -10.31 9.32 -42.11
CA VAL A 124 -10.71 8.58 -40.89
C VAL A 124 -9.59 7.67 -40.39
N ALA A 125 -8.88 6.97 -41.28
CA ALA A 125 -7.73 6.14 -40.90
C ALA A 125 -6.58 6.97 -40.30
N ASN A 126 -6.27 8.13 -40.89
CA ASN A 126 -5.27 9.06 -40.34
C ASN A 126 -5.68 9.62 -38.98
N LYS A 127 -6.96 9.98 -38.79
CA LYS A 127 -7.51 10.38 -37.48
C LYS A 127 -7.39 9.26 -36.45
N ALA A 128 -7.73 8.02 -36.80
CA ALA A 128 -7.61 6.87 -35.92
C ALA A 128 -6.15 6.60 -35.51
N SER A 129 -5.20 6.69 -36.46
CA SER A 129 -3.77 6.57 -36.20
C SER A 129 -3.27 7.62 -35.19
N ASN A 130 -3.65 8.88 -35.37
CA ASN A 130 -3.31 9.98 -34.45
C ASN A 130 -3.92 9.82 -33.05
N ILE A 131 -5.12 9.24 -32.94
CA ILE A 131 -5.74 8.88 -31.65
C ILE A 131 -4.98 7.73 -30.99
N SER A 132 -4.59 6.70 -31.76
CA SER A 132 -3.79 5.56 -31.27
C SER A 132 -2.44 6.00 -30.70
N GLY A 133 -1.73 6.91 -31.38
CA GLY A 133 -0.48 7.50 -30.88
C GLY A 133 -0.64 8.16 -29.51
N LYS A 134 -1.65 9.04 -29.36
CA LYS A 134 -1.96 9.70 -28.09
C LYS A 134 -2.40 8.74 -26.98
N ALA A 135 -3.11 7.66 -27.33
CA ALA A 135 -3.47 6.61 -26.39
C ALA A 135 -2.22 5.87 -25.87
N ASN A 136 -1.22 5.63 -26.73
CA ASN A 136 0.04 5.01 -26.35
C ASN A 136 0.91 5.93 -25.46
N GLU A 137 0.98 7.24 -25.76
CA GLU A 137 1.60 8.25 -24.89
C GLU A 137 0.95 8.28 -23.49
N THR A 138 -0.38 8.21 -23.45
CA THR A 138 -1.17 8.16 -22.22
C THR A 138 -0.90 6.88 -21.42
N LEU A 139 -0.80 5.73 -22.10
CA LEU A 139 -0.49 4.43 -21.48
C LEU A 139 0.90 4.42 -20.83
N GLU A 140 1.93 4.94 -21.51
CA GLU A 140 3.28 5.05 -20.96
C GLU A 140 3.36 6.05 -19.79
N SER A 141 2.57 7.14 -19.83
CA SER A 141 2.44 8.07 -18.69
C SER A 141 1.77 7.41 -17.48
N ALA A 142 0.72 6.61 -17.70
CA ALA A 142 0.04 5.85 -16.66
C ALA A 142 0.97 4.79 -16.04
N LYS A 143 1.71 4.04 -16.87
CA LYS A 143 2.71 3.04 -16.45
C LYS A 143 3.81 3.64 -15.57
N ARG A 144 4.41 4.76 -15.96
CA ARG A 144 5.39 5.51 -15.13
C ARG A 144 4.79 6.04 -13.83
N SER A 145 3.48 6.22 -13.77
CA SER A 145 2.79 6.69 -12.56
C SER A 145 2.43 5.52 -11.64
N ALA A 146 2.11 4.36 -12.18
CA ALA A 146 1.98 3.11 -11.42
C ALA A 146 3.31 2.69 -10.79
N GLN A 147 4.42 2.71 -11.55
CA GLN A 147 5.76 2.42 -11.03
C GLN A 147 6.15 3.35 -9.87
N ARG A 148 5.93 4.66 -10.01
CA ARG A 148 6.17 5.62 -8.91
C ARG A 148 5.29 5.38 -7.68
N ALA A 149 4.06 4.87 -7.86
CA ALA A 149 3.20 4.50 -6.74
C ALA A 149 3.71 3.23 -6.03
N GLU A 150 4.23 2.27 -6.78
CA GLU A 150 4.89 1.05 -6.26
C GLU A 150 6.19 1.39 -5.50
N ASP A 151 7.03 2.26 -6.05
CA ASP A 151 8.23 2.80 -5.37
C ASP A 151 7.89 3.49 -4.04
N VAL A 152 6.82 4.30 -4.01
CA VAL A 152 6.35 4.98 -2.80
C VAL A 152 5.78 3.99 -1.79
N ALA A 153 4.99 3.01 -2.22
CA ALA A 153 4.46 1.97 -1.34
C ALA A 153 5.59 1.10 -0.73
N SER A 154 6.58 0.72 -1.53
CA SER A 154 7.77 -0.01 -1.08
C SER A 154 8.58 0.76 -0.04
N ASN A 155 8.82 2.06 -0.28
CA ASN A 155 9.50 2.92 0.70
C ASN A 155 8.67 3.16 1.97
N ALA A 156 7.35 3.28 1.87
CA ALA A 156 6.47 3.40 3.02
C ALA A 156 6.48 2.11 3.88
N GLN A 157 6.46 0.93 3.24
CA GLN A 157 6.57 -0.36 3.93
C GLN A 157 7.94 -0.52 4.64
N ARG A 158 9.03 -0.11 3.97
CA ARG A 158 10.37 -0.10 4.59
C ARG A 158 10.42 0.83 5.80
N LEU A 159 9.92 2.06 5.68
CA LEU A 159 9.89 3.02 6.78
C LEU A 159 9.02 2.54 7.96
N ALA A 160 7.89 1.88 7.68
CA ALA A 160 7.06 1.26 8.72
C ALA A 160 7.80 0.12 9.45
N ASN A 161 8.56 -0.70 8.73
CA ASN A 161 9.39 -1.75 9.34
C ASN A 161 10.53 -1.13 10.19
N GLU A 162 11.22 -0.11 9.69
CA GLU A 162 12.27 0.63 10.41
C GLU A 162 11.72 1.32 11.69
N ALA A 163 10.49 1.83 11.65
CA ALA A 163 9.80 2.40 12.82
C ALA A 163 9.40 1.32 13.85
N ASN A 164 8.92 0.16 13.40
CA ASN A 164 8.55 -0.95 14.30
C ASN A 164 9.77 -1.47 15.09
N VAL A 165 10.95 -1.56 14.47
CA VAL A 165 12.20 -1.93 15.17
C VAL A 165 12.55 -0.91 16.25
N GLN A 166 12.51 0.39 15.93
CA GLN A 166 12.76 1.46 16.91
C GLN A 166 11.76 1.46 18.07
N ILE A 167 10.49 1.12 17.82
CA ILE A 167 9.47 0.95 18.86
C ILE A 167 9.82 -0.22 19.78
N GLU A 168 10.28 -1.36 19.24
CA GLU A 168 10.67 -2.52 20.04
C GLU A 168 11.93 -2.25 20.89
N GLU A 169 12.93 -1.57 20.34
CA GLU A 169 14.12 -1.10 21.06
C GLU A 169 13.76 -0.10 22.17
N THR A 170 12.93 0.90 21.86
CA THR A 170 12.45 1.89 22.83
C THR A 170 11.65 1.25 23.95
N LYS A 171 10.83 0.24 23.64
CA LYS A 171 10.08 -0.54 24.63
C LYS A 171 11.02 -1.25 25.60
N LYS A 172 12.02 -2.00 25.09
CA LYS A 172 13.03 -2.68 25.91
C LYS A 172 13.83 -1.71 26.77
N ALA A 173 14.17 -0.52 26.26
CA ALA A 173 14.84 0.53 27.03
C ALA A 173 13.94 1.06 28.17
N SER A 174 12.64 1.26 27.90
CA SER A 174 11.65 1.70 28.89
C SER A 174 11.42 0.65 29.99
N GLU A 175 11.29 -0.63 29.63
CA GLU A 175 11.15 -1.75 30.58
C GLU A 175 12.37 -1.84 31.52
N ASN A 176 13.59 -1.74 30.97
CA ASN A 176 14.83 -1.67 31.75
C ASN A 176 14.88 -0.42 32.66
N MET A 177 14.43 0.74 32.18
CA MET A 177 14.38 1.97 32.98
C MET A 177 13.39 1.85 34.14
N MET A 178 12.24 1.20 33.92
CA MET A 178 11.24 0.95 34.97
C MET A 178 11.77 -0.04 36.03
N VAL A 179 12.46 -1.12 35.64
CA VAL A 179 13.14 -2.04 36.58
C VAL A 179 14.19 -1.29 37.41
N ASN A 180 15.00 -0.43 36.78
CA ASN A 180 15.98 0.40 37.49
C ASN A 180 15.31 1.36 38.49
N TYR A 181 14.20 2.02 38.11
CA TYR A 181 13.44 2.92 38.99
C TYR A 181 12.86 2.18 40.22
N VAL A 182 12.22 1.03 40.00
CA VAL A 182 11.70 0.18 41.10
C VAL A 182 12.82 -0.32 42.00
N THR A 183 13.99 -0.66 41.44
CA THR A 183 15.17 -1.06 42.21
C THR A 183 15.69 0.09 43.10
N ILE A 184 15.76 1.30 42.57
CA ILE A 184 16.19 2.51 43.32
C ILE A 184 15.20 2.82 44.46
N LEU A 185 13.89 2.77 44.20
CA LEU A 185 12.87 2.89 45.25
C LEU A 185 13.01 1.82 46.34
N GLY A 186 13.25 0.56 45.96
CA GLY A 186 13.47 -0.54 46.90
C GLY A 186 14.70 -0.32 47.79
N ILE A 187 15.79 0.21 47.24
CA ILE A 187 17.00 0.57 48.00
C ILE A 187 16.71 1.71 48.99
N PHE A 188 16.02 2.77 48.57
CA PHE A 188 15.65 3.86 49.48
C PHE A 188 14.70 3.38 50.59
N ALA A 189 13.70 2.57 50.26
CA ALA A 189 12.81 1.95 51.25
C ALA A 189 13.58 1.08 52.25
N SER A 190 14.55 0.28 51.78
CA SER A 190 15.45 -0.51 52.64
C SER A 190 16.20 0.38 53.64
N ILE A 191 16.80 1.47 53.18
CA ILE A 191 17.57 2.38 54.03
C ILE A 191 16.67 3.05 55.08
N ILE A 192 15.51 3.56 54.65
CA ILE A 192 14.51 4.21 55.52
C ILE A 192 14.02 3.25 56.61
N ILE A 193 13.58 2.03 56.23
CA ILE A 193 13.10 1.02 57.17
C ILE A 193 14.21 0.62 58.16
N THR A 194 15.45 0.46 57.69
CA THR A 194 16.59 0.08 58.53
C THR A 194 16.94 1.17 59.54
N VAL A 195 16.99 2.44 59.10
CA VAL A 195 17.36 3.58 59.95
C VAL A 195 16.25 3.88 60.98
N PHE A 196 15.02 4.13 60.54
CA PHE A 196 13.94 4.49 61.47
C PHE A 196 13.47 3.31 62.32
N GLY A 197 13.42 2.10 61.75
CA GLY A 197 13.15 0.88 62.50
C GLY A 197 14.25 0.60 63.53
N GLY A 198 15.53 0.69 63.12
CA GLY A 198 16.67 0.45 63.98
C GLY A 198 16.77 1.44 65.14
N ILE A 199 16.54 2.74 64.89
CA ILE A 199 16.50 3.78 65.94
C ILE A 199 15.35 3.50 66.92
N ASN A 200 14.15 3.22 66.44
CA ASN A 200 13.00 2.93 67.31
C ASN A 200 13.22 1.67 68.16
N LEU A 201 13.77 0.61 67.57
CA LEU A 201 14.11 -0.63 68.27
C LEU A 201 15.19 -0.40 69.34
N THR A 202 16.24 0.36 68.99
CA THR A 202 17.34 0.68 69.91
C THR A 202 16.82 1.51 71.08
N ASN A 203 16.00 2.53 70.83
CA ASN A 203 15.38 3.37 71.86
C ASN A 203 14.44 2.57 72.78
N ALA A 204 13.67 1.61 72.24
CA ALA A 204 12.85 0.72 73.05
C ALA A 204 13.70 -0.23 73.90
N THR A 205 14.79 -0.74 73.33
CA THR A 205 15.73 -1.64 74.01
C THR A 205 16.44 -0.92 75.17
N VAL A 206 16.99 0.27 74.95
CA VAL A 206 17.66 1.07 75.99
C VAL A 206 16.72 1.36 77.16
N LYS A 207 15.44 1.68 76.91
CA LYS A 207 14.44 1.89 77.98
C LYS A 207 14.10 0.64 78.78
N LEU A 208 14.21 -0.54 78.18
CA LEU A 208 14.07 -1.83 78.89
C LEU A 208 15.34 -2.22 79.65
N LEU A 209 16.48 -1.57 79.38
CA LEU A 209 17.75 -1.77 80.08
C LEU A 209 17.92 -0.90 81.34
N GLU A 210 17.15 0.18 81.50
CA GLU A 210 17.27 1.09 82.65
C GLU A 210 16.67 0.52 83.96
N SER A 211 15.89 -0.56 83.91
CA SER A 211 15.11 -1.04 85.07
C SER A 211 15.74 -2.14 85.93
N GLU A 212 16.65 -2.98 85.40
CA GLU A 212 17.26 -4.11 86.15
C GLU A 212 18.74 -4.35 85.82
N HIS A 213 19.57 -4.47 86.87
CA HIS A 213 21.03 -4.55 86.79
C HIS A 213 21.60 -5.97 86.55
N ASP A 214 21.08 -6.76 85.59
CA ASP A 214 21.72 -8.04 85.20
C ASP A 214 22.23 -8.04 83.74
N LEU A 215 23.48 -7.61 83.61
CA LEU A 215 24.27 -7.47 82.37
C LEU A 215 24.15 -8.65 81.36
N PRO A 216 24.12 -9.94 81.75
CA PRO A 216 23.96 -11.05 80.81
C PRO A 216 22.61 -11.03 80.07
N MET A 217 21.52 -10.66 80.76
CA MET A 217 20.18 -10.64 80.17
C MET A 217 20.07 -9.56 79.10
N MET A 218 20.73 -8.42 79.32
CA MET A 218 20.89 -7.35 78.31
C MET A 218 21.56 -7.88 77.03
N VAL A 219 22.70 -8.56 77.18
CA VAL A 219 23.48 -9.10 76.04
C VAL A 219 22.68 -10.14 75.26
N PHE A 220 21.90 -10.99 75.94
CA PHE A 220 21.04 -11.99 75.30
C PHE A 220 19.91 -11.34 74.47
N VAL A 221 19.18 -10.38 75.05
CA VAL A 221 18.07 -9.67 74.36
C VAL A 221 18.58 -8.89 73.15
N ILE A 222 19.70 -8.15 73.31
CA ILE A 222 20.32 -7.40 72.20
C ILE A 222 20.78 -8.36 71.09
N SER A 223 21.38 -9.51 71.43
CA SER A 223 21.81 -10.50 70.44
C SER A 223 20.63 -11.03 69.62
N PHE A 224 19.52 -11.37 70.27
CA PHE A 224 18.31 -11.87 69.59
C PHE A 224 17.69 -10.80 68.67
N LEU A 225 17.61 -9.54 69.11
CA LEU A 225 17.11 -8.42 68.32
C LEU A 225 17.99 -8.12 67.09
N MET A 226 19.31 -8.15 67.24
CA MET A 226 20.25 -7.97 66.12
C MET A 226 20.11 -9.08 65.07
N ILE A 227 19.88 -10.33 65.49
CA ILE A 227 19.59 -11.45 64.58
C ILE A 227 18.27 -11.25 63.82
N GLY A 228 17.24 -10.74 64.49
CA GLY A 228 15.99 -10.34 63.85
C GLY A 228 16.20 -9.27 62.77
N PHE A 229 16.97 -8.21 63.07
CA PHE A 229 17.27 -7.14 62.12
C PHE A 229 18.07 -7.61 60.91
N ILE A 230 19.13 -8.41 61.14
CA ILE A 230 19.96 -8.97 60.07
C ILE A 230 19.14 -9.93 59.19
N SER A 231 18.22 -10.70 59.76
CA SER A 231 17.33 -11.59 59.01
C SER A 231 16.39 -10.83 58.07
N ILE A 232 15.77 -9.75 58.56
CA ILE A 232 14.89 -8.89 57.74
C ILE A 232 15.69 -8.22 56.61
N LEU A 233 16.89 -7.71 56.90
CA LEU A 233 17.80 -7.14 55.90
C LEU A 233 18.17 -8.14 54.80
N ILE A 234 18.53 -9.38 55.16
CA ILE A 234 18.90 -10.43 54.18
C ILE A 234 17.72 -10.81 53.29
N ILE A 235 16.50 -10.86 53.83
CA ILE A 235 15.27 -11.13 53.06
C ILE A 235 15.01 -9.98 52.07
N LEU A 236 15.08 -8.73 52.52
CA LEU A 236 14.81 -7.57 51.67
C LEU A 236 15.87 -7.41 50.56
N ILE A 237 17.15 -7.56 50.88
CA ILE A 237 18.25 -7.54 49.89
C ILE A 237 18.10 -8.70 48.89
N THR A 238 17.66 -9.88 49.35
CA THR A 238 17.34 -11.01 48.47
C THR A 238 16.21 -10.66 47.49
N TRP A 239 15.13 -10.04 47.97
CA TRP A 239 13.99 -9.65 47.13
C TRP A 239 14.38 -8.56 46.12
N ILE A 240 15.10 -7.52 46.54
CA ILE A 240 15.64 -6.47 45.64
C ILE A 240 16.57 -7.09 44.59
N SER A 241 17.44 -8.03 44.97
CA SER A 241 18.32 -8.73 44.02
C SER A 241 17.57 -9.68 43.09
N SER A 242 16.37 -10.14 43.45
CA SER A 242 15.52 -11.00 42.62
C SER A 242 14.72 -10.21 41.57
N LEU A 243 14.54 -8.90 41.75
CA LEU A 243 13.95 -8.01 40.73
C LEU A 243 14.94 -7.66 39.60
N ARG A 244 16.25 -7.83 39.85
CA ARG A 244 17.31 -7.68 38.85
C ARG A 244 17.74 -9.06 38.37
N GLU A 245 17.01 -9.56 37.38
CA GLU A 245 16.95 -10.94 36.86
C GLU A 245 18.30 -11.68 36.73
N HIS A 246 19.40 -10.97 36.47
CA HIS A 246 20.76 -11.48 36.64
C HIS A 246 21.30 -11.25 38.06
N THR A 247 21.11 -12.21 38.97
CA THR A 247 22.17 -12.70 39.88
C THR A 247 21.76 -13.98 40.62
N GLU A 248 22.45 -15.10 40.38
CA GLU A 248 22.47 -16.22 41.34
C GLU A 248 23.21 -15.80 42.61
N TYR A 249 22.51 -15.19 43.57
CA TYR A 249 23.10 -14.86 44.86
C TYR A 249 23.38 -16.17 45.62
N ARG A 250 24.63 -16.65 45.50
CA ARG A 250 25.11 -17.99 45.87
C ARG A 250 24.58 -18.44 47.23
N SER A 251 23.65 -19.40 47.20
CA SER A 251 22.88 -19.89 48.36
C SER A 251 23.73 -20.16 49.61
N ALA A 252 24.95 -20.69 49.42
CA ALA A 252 25.93 -20.91 50.49
C ALA A 252 26.16 -19.71 51.42
N VAL A 253 26.20 -18.47 50.89
CA VAL A 253 26.45 -17.26 51.70
C VAL A 253 25.29 -17.00 52.68
N LYS A 254 24.04 -17.22 52.24
CA LYS A 254 22.84 -17.05 53.09
C LYS A 254 22.88 -18.02 54.28
N TRP A 255 23.14 -19.30 54.00
CA TRP A 255 23.24 -20.33 55.03
C TRP A 255 24.42 -20.14 55.98
N TRP A 256 25.56 -19.65 55.49
CA TRP A 256 26.74 -19.42 56.33
C TRP A 256 26.54 -18.26 57.32
N ILE A 257 25.89 -17.16 56.88
CA ILE A 257 25.58 -16.02 57.76
C ILE A 257 24.54 -16.40 58.83
N LEU A 258 23.43 -17.04 58.42
CA LEU A 258 22.40 -17.51 59.35
C LEU A 258 22.94 -18.54 60.36
N GLY A 259 23.75 -19.49 59.91
CA GLY A 259 24.38 -20.49 60.78
C GLY A 259 25.33 -19.88 61.81
N SER A 260 26.17 -18.93 61.39
CA SER A 260 27.14 -18.25 62.27
C SER A 260 26.44 -17.48 63.40
N PHE A 261 25.42 -16.68 63.07
CA PHE A 261 24.66 -15.92 64.06
C PHE A 261 23.81 -16.81 64.98
N GLY A 262 23.19 -17.87 64.45
CA GLY A 262 22.46 -18.86 65.26
C GLY A 262 23.35 -19.53 66.30
N LEU A 263 24.56 -19.94 65.91
CA LEU A 263 25.54 -20.55 66.83
C LEU A 263 25.92 -19.60 67.97
N LEU A 264 26.18 -18.32 67.65
CA LEU A 264 26.55 -17.30 68.64
C LEU A 264 25.44 -17.08 69.69
N SER A 265 24.17 -17.04 69.24
CA SER A 265 23.01 -16.91 70.14
C SER A 265 22.84 -18.11 71.06
N ILE A 266 23.10 -19.33 70.57
CA ILE A 266 23.02 -20.57 71.36
C ILE A 266 24.12 -20.59 72.42
N CYS A 267 25.36 -20.22 72.06
CA CYS A 267 26.46 -20.10 73.02
C CYS A 267 26.16 -19.07 74.13
N SER A 268 25.55 -17.92 73.77
CA SER A 268 25.12 -16.90 74.73
C SER A 268 24.05 -17.42 75.71
N GLY A 269 23.02 -18.10 75.21
CA GLY A 269 21.97 -18.69 76.05
C GLY A 269 22.49 -19.78 77.00
N ILE A 270 23.42 -20.62 76.55
CA ILE A 270 24.08 -21.65 77.39
C ILE A 270 24.90 -20.98 78.52
N TYR A 271 25.62 -19.89 78.21
CA TYR A 271 26.39 -19.13 79.19
C TYR A 271 25.50 -18.50 80.29
N LEU A 272 24.34 -17.93 79.92
CA LEU A 272 23.37 -17.44 80.91
C LEU A 272 22.85 -18.56 81.82
N ASN A 273 22.45 -19.70 81.24
CA ASN A 273 21.94 -20.85 82.00
C ASN A 273 22.97 -21.34 83.03
N HIS A 274 24.25 -21.39 82.65
CA HIS A 274 25.35 -21.73 83.57
C HIS A 274 25.52 -20.68 84.69
N LYS A 275 25.48 -19.37 84.39
CA LYS A 275 25.58 -18.32 85.42
C LYS A 275 24.43 -18.39 86.42
N ILE A 276 23.19 -18.55 85.94
CA ILE A 276 21.98 -18.64 86.78
C ILE A 276 22.08 -19.82 87.74
N LYS A 277 22.51 -20.99 87.26
CA LYS A 277 22.67 -22.18 88.11
C LYS A 277 23.70 -21.97 89.23
N VAL A 278 24.87 -21.42 88.91
CA VAL A 278 25.92 -21.13 89.90
C VAL A 278 25.47 -20.10 90.93
N ASN A 279 24.69 -19.08 90.53
CA ASN A 279 24.20 -18.06 91.45
C ASN A 279 23.18 -18.61 92.47
N ASN A 280 22.32 -19.53 92.03
CA ASN A 280 21.35 -20.20 92.90
C ASN A 280 22.02 -21.15 93.91
N GLU A 281 23.07 -21.87 93.51
CA GLU A 281 23.88 -22.70 94.42
C GLU A 281 24.60 -21.83 95.47
N CYS A 282 24.97 -20.59 95.14
CA CYS A 282 25.65 -19.66 96.05
C CYS A 282 24.73 -19.09 97.16
N GLN A 283 23.47 -18.77 96.87
CA GLN A 283 22.53 -18.27 97.90
C GLN A 283 22.29 -19.28 99.03
N ILE A 284 22.23 -20.58 98.71
CA ILE A 284 21.97 -21.65 99.69
C ILE A 284 23.07 -21.69 100.77
N GLY A 285 24.31 -21.39 100.42
CA GLY A 285 25.43 -21.34 101.37
C GLY A 285 25.44 -20.11 102.29
N TYR A 286 24.83 -18.99 101.90
CA TYR A 286 24.90 -17.75 102.69
C TYR A 286 23.94 -17.76 103.89
N TYR A 287 22.75 -18.34 103.73
CA TYR A 287 21.76 -18.43 104.81
C TYR A 287 22.17 -19.41 105.93
N THR A 288 23.01 -20.40 105.64
CA THR A 288 23.49 -21.37 106.66
C THR A 288 24.62 -20.82 107.53
N CYS A 289 25.39 -19.83 107.09
CA CYS A 289 26.46 -19.23 107.89
C CYS A 289 25.94 -18.25 108.96
N ILE A 290 25.04 -17.33 108.57
CA ILE A 290 24.56 -16.25 109.48
C ILE A 290 23.81 -16.81 110.69
N HIS A 291 23.19 -17.98 110.57
CA HIS A 291 22.41 -18.60 111.65
C HIS A 291 23.26 -19.28 112.74
N LEU A 292 24.58 -19.44 112.54
CA LEU A 292 25.44 -20.23 113.42
C LEU A 292 26.14 -19.41 114.52
N ASP A 293 26.57 -18.18 114.22
CA ASP A 293 27.27 -17.33 115.20
C ASP A 293 26.33 -16.77 116.29
N ALA A 294 25.03 -16.63 116.00
CA ALA A 294 24.02 -16.19 116.95
C ALA A 294 23.77 -17.18 118.11
N LEU A 295 24.24 -18.43 118.02
CA LEU A 295 24.02 -19.49 119.01
C LEU A 295 25.22 -19.75 119.94
N LYS A 296 26.29 -18.93 119.86
CA LYS A 296 27.58 -19.21 120.50
C LYS A 296 27.99 -18.27 121.64
N ALA A 297 27.10 -17.37 122.08
CA ALA A 297 27.40 -16.34 123.08
C ALA A 297 26.48 -16.43 124.32
N GLY A 298 26.97 -17.03 125.40
CA GLY A 298 26.36 -17.07 126.74
C GLY A 298 26.80 -18.29 127.56
N PRO A 299 26.48 -18.38 128.87
CA PRO A 299 25.75 -17.42 129.71
C PRO A 299 26.43 -17.06 131.06
N TYR A 300 25.91 -16.02 131.77
CA TYR A 300 26.00 -15.80 133.25
C TYR A 300 27.43 -15.52 133.83
N ASP A 301 27.72 -14.94 135.01
CA ASP A 301 27.04 -14.30 136.19
C ASP A 301 28.13 -13.44 136.95
N ARG A 302 28.00 -12.65 138.05
CA ARG A 302 26.94 -12.14 138.96
C ARG A 302 27.48 -10.92 139.78
N SER A 303 26.59 -10.18 140.46
CA SER A 303 26.71 -9.55 141.82
C SER A 303 27.49 -8.23 142.07
N SER A 304 27.05 -7.58 143.17
CA SER A 304 27.54 -6.35 143.84
C SER A 304 27.38 -5.01 143.10
N ASP A 305 26.95 -3.90 143.71
CA ASP A 305 26.22 -3.64 144.97
C ASP A 305 25.28 -2.43 144.70
N LYS A 306 24.06 -2.28 145.24
CA LYS A 306 23.64 -2.02 146.64
C LYS A 306 23.97 -0.61 147.18
N ASP A 307 22.90 0.06 147.65
CA ASP A 307 22.86 1.18 148.63
C ASP A 307 23.55 2.51 148.23
N SER A 308 23.08 3.71 148.62
CA SER A 308 21.80 4.15 149.23
C SER A 308 21.64 5.68 149.17
N SER A 309 20.38 6.16 149.12
CA SER A 309 19.87 7.47 149.60
C SER A 309 20.80 8.70 149.76
N GLU A 310 20.50 9.77 149.03
CA GLU A 310 19.81 10.97 149.56
C GLU A 310 18.99 11.64 148.45
#